data_AF-A0A672K937-F1
#
_entry.id   AF-A0A672K937-F1
#
_cell.length_a   1.000
_cell.length_b   1.000
_cell.length_c   1.000
_cell.angle_alpha   90.00
_cell.angle_beta   90.00
_cell.angle_gamma   90.00
#
_symmetry.space_group_name_H-M   'P 1'
#
loop_
_entity.id
_entity.type
_entity.pdbx_description
1 polymer ?
#
loop_
_entity_poly.entity_id
_entity_poly.type
_entity_poly.pdbx_seq_one_letter_code
_entity_poly.pdbx_strand_id
1 'polypeptide(L)'
;MDLEFQRVLLKVQESLTGDEVQDLVFLCCDLLSLKDLSTVSSAGQLFSLLEKRNQLSREDPSLLLDLLRIMKRNSLIRDLTSDDYKQTNGTTYSQQISPYRQLLYELSESICEQDLKNIKFLLLKTLSRKKLEKDTVRDITSLHVTRRLMFD
;
A
#
# COMPACT_ATOMS: atom_id res chain seq x y z
N MET A 1 -5.10 -21.77 -12.91
CA MET A 1 -4.01 -20.81 -12.64
C MET A 1 -3.57 -20.29 -13.99
N ASP A 2 -3.88 -19.04 -14.30
CA ASP A 2 -3.60 -18.46 -15.61
C ASP A 2 -2.13 -18.00 -15.68
N LEU A 3 -1.34 -18.61 -16.56
CA LEU A 3 0.11 -18.38 -16.65
C LEU A 3 0.45 -16.95 -17.11
N GLU A 4 -0.45 -16.31 -17.86
CA GLU A 4 -0.26 -14.95 -18.35
C GLU A 4 -0.50 -13.92 -17.22
N PHE A 5 -1.56 -14.09 -16.41
CA PHE A 5 -1.77 -13.24 -15.23
C PHE A 5 -0.62 -13.32 -14.21
N GLN A 6 -0.08 -14.52 -13.98
CA GLN A 6 1.06 -14.70 -13.08
C GLN A 6 2.35 -14.05 -13.62
N ARG A 7 2.57 -14.05 -14.94
CA ARG A 7 3.70 -13.32 -15.56
C ARG A 7 3.57 -11.82 -15.37
N VAL A 8 2.35 -11.29 -15.44
CA VAL A 8 2.06 -9.89 -15.22
C VAL A 8 2.30 -9.49 -13.76
N LEU A 9 1.82 -10.28 -12.80
CA LEU A 9 2.12 -10.05 -11.38
C LEU A 9 3.62 -10.11 -11.11
N LEU A 10 4.34 -11.03 -11.79
CA LEU A 10 5.80 -11.12 -11.71
C LEU A 10 6.50 -9.83 -12.15
N LYS A 11 6.09 -9.26 -13.27
CA LYS A 11 6.63 -7.99 -13.76
C LYS A 11 6.35 -6.83 -12.79
N VAL A 12 5.15 -6.80 -12.19
CA VAL A 12 4.80 -5.78 -11.19
C VAL A 12 5.65 -5.93 -9.94
N GLN A 13 5.79 -7.13 -9.39
CA GLN A 13 6.62 -7.34 -8.19
C GLN A 13 8.10 -6.99 -8.41
N GLU A 14 8.65 -7.27 -9.60
CA GLU A 14 10.03 -6.93 -9.94
C GLU A 14 10.25 -5.42 -10.11
N SER A 15 9.19 -4.67 -10.40
CA SER A 15 9.25 -3.23 -10.63
C SER A 15 9.06 -2.39 -9.36
N LEU A 16 8.64 -3.02 -8.25
CA LEU A 16 8.37 -2.37 -6.97
C LEU A 16 9.62 -2.38 -6.09
N THR A 17 9.89 -1.26 -5.44
CA THR A 17 10.96 -1.18 -4.43
C THR A 17 10.51 -1.74 -3.09
N GLY A 18 11.45 -2.01 -2.17
CA GLY A 18 11.11 -2.49 -0.82
C GLY A 18 10.21 -1.53 -0.05
N ASP A 19 10.40 -0.22 -0.22
CA ASP A 19 9.57 0.82 0.41
C ASP A 19 8.15 0.77 -0.15
N GLU A 20 8.02 0.61 -1.48
CA GLU A 20 6.73 0.48 -2.15
C GLU A 20 5.96 -0.79 -1.78
N VAL A 21 6.66 -1.87 -1.43
CA VAL A 21 6.01 -3.04 -0.85
C VAL A 21 5.39 -2.71 0.51
N GLN A 22 6.04 -1.88 1.33
CA GLN A 22 5.47 -1.43 2.60
C GLN A 22 4.26 -0.52 2.40
N ASP A 23 4.30 0.34 1.38
CA ASP A 23 3.15 1.17 1.00
C ASP A 23 1.95 0.31 0.61
N LEU A 24 2.16 -0.75 -0.19
CA LEU A 24 1.10 -1.69 -0.55
C LEU A 24 0.53 -2.41 0.69
N VAL A 25 1.40 -2.84 1.60
CA VAL A 25 0.99 -3.45 2.88
C VAL A 25 0.14 -2.47 3.70
N PHE A 26 0.55 -1.20 3.79
CA PHE A 26 -0.18 -0.14 4.48
C PHE A 26 -1.59 0.06 3.91
N LEU A 27 -1.68 0.20 2.58
CA LEU A 27 -2.96 0.41 1.90
C LEU A 27 -3.89 -0.80 2.08
N CYS A 28 -3.32 -2.00 2.17
CA CYS A 28 -4.07 -3.24 2.39
C CYS A 28 -4.40 -3.55 3.86
N CYS A 29 -3.99 -2.72 4.83
CA CYS A 29 -4.24 -2.94 6.27
C CYS A 29 -5.71 -3.07 6.67
N ASP A 30 -6.62 -2.45 5.92
CA ASP A 30 -8.05 -2.54 6.21
C ASP A 30 -8.70 -3.77 5.54
N LEU A 31 -8.03 -4.35 4.53
CA LEU A 31 -8.50 -5.51 3.76
C LEU A 31 -8.00 -6.84 4.33
N LEU A 32 -6.81 -6.80 4.95
CA LEU A 32 -6.09 -7.97 5.43
C LEU A 32 -5.93 -7.93 6.94
N SER A 33 -5.84 -9.11 7.58
CA SER A 33 -5.61 -9.12 9.03
C SER A 33 -4.17 -8.70 9.31
N LEU A 34 -3.94 -7.98 10.42
CA LEU A 34 -2.58 -7.56 10.82
C LEU A 34 -1.61 -8.75 10.96
N LYS A 35 -2.12 -9.93 11.33
CA LYS A 35 -1.33 -11.17 11.41
C LYS A 35 -0.83 -11.58 10.03
N ASP A 36 -1.70 -11.54 9.03
CA ASP A 36 -1.37 -11.89 7.66
C ASP A 36 -0.34 -10.91 7.08
N LEU A 37 -0.56 -9.61 7.29
CA LEU A 37 0.35 -8.57 6.80
C LEU A 37 1.72 -8.61 7.48
N SER A 38 1.80 -8.99 8.76
CA SER A 38 3.08 -9.12 9.46
C SER A 38 3.99 -10.21 8.89
N THR A 39 3.41 -11.16 8.12
CA THR A 39 4.18 -12.22 7.44
C THR A 39 4.62 -11.85 6.03
N VAL A 40 4.14 -10.71 5.50
CA VAL A 40 4.45 -10.24 4.15
C VAL A 40 5.79 -9.52 4.15
N SER A 41 6.79 -10.13 3.52
CA SER A 41 8.12 -9.56 3.28
C SER A 41 8.36 -9.18 1.80
N SER A 42 7.45 -9.51 0.88
CA SER A 42 7.58 -9.20 -0.54
C SER A 42 6.23 -8.96 -1.23
N ALA A 43 6.24 -8.22 -2.35
CA ALA A 43 5.04 -8.02 -3.17
C ALA A 43 4.40 -9.34 -3.61
N GLY A 44 5.19 -10.34 -3.98
CA GLY A 44 4.67 -11.66 -4.37
C GLY A 44 3.90 -12.36 -3.25
N GLN A 45 4.35 -12.24 -2.00
CA GLN A 45 3.61 -12.77 -0.85
C GLN A 45 2.30 -12.02 -0.63
N LEU A 46 2.29 -10.69 -0.79
CA LEU A 46 1.08 -9.88 -0.70
C LEU A 46 0.07 -10.29 -1.78
N PHE A 47 0.49 -10.36 -3.04
CA PHE A 47 -0.38 -10.73 -4.17
C PHE A 47 -0.93 -12.14 -4.01
N SER A 48 -0.09 -13.11 -3.61
CA SER A 48 -0.55 -14.47 -3.30
C SER A 48 -1.62 -14.49 -2.21
N LEU A 49 -1.54 -13.59 -1.23
CA LEU A 49 -2.50 -13.48 -0.14
C LEU A 49 -3.81 -12.85 -0.60
N LEU A 50 -3.73 -11.82 -1.44
CA LEU A 50 -4.90 -11.20 -2.07
C LEU A 50 -5.62 -12.18 -3.01
N GLU A 51 -4.88 -12.99 -3.78
CA GLU A 51 -5.44 -14.06 -4.61
C GLU A 51 -6.17 -15.11 -3.76
N LYS A 52 -5.56 -15.58 -2.66
CA LYS A 52 -6.19 -16.54 -1.73
C LYS A 52 -7.49 -16.02 -1.10
N ARG A 53 -7.65 -14.70 -0.99
CA ARG A 53 -8.87 -14.06 -0.46
C ARG A 53 -9.85 -13.63 -1.54
N ASN A 54 -9.62 -14.02 -2.80
CA ASN A 54 -10.42 -13.59 -3.96
C ASN A 54 -10.53 -12.05 -4.08
N GLN A 55 -9.51 -11.32 -3.62
CA GLN A 55 -9.40 -9.87 -3.76
C GLN A 55 -8.56 -9.47 -4.99
N LEU A 56 -7.88 -10.44 -5.59
CA LEU A 56 -7.09 -10.27 -6.79
C LEU A 56 -7.29 -11.49 -7.67
N SER A 57 -7.72 -11.27 -8.91
CA SER A 57 -7.87 -12.34 -9.90
C SER A 57 -7.67 -11.77 -11.30
N ARG A 58 -7.57 -12.64 -12.30
CA ARG A 58 -7.49 -12.20 -13.70
C ARG A 58 -8.76 -11.49 -14.13
N GLU A 59 -9.90 -12.02 -13.69
CA GLU A 59 -11.24 -11.53 -14.04
C GLU A 59 -11.54 -10.20 -13.35
N ASP A 60 -10.95 -9.97 -12.18
CA ASP A 60 -11.07 -8.74 -11.41
C ASP A 60 -9.71 -8.25 -10.87
N PRO A 61 -8.91 -7.53 -11.70
CA PRO A 61 -7.67 -6.90 -11.27
C PRO A 61 -7.87 -5.50 -10.69
N SER A 62 -9.11 -5.09 -10.38
CA SER A 62 -9.46 -3.72 -9.97
C SER A 62 -8.67 -3.25 -8.75
N LEU A 63 -8.49 -4.11 -7.73
CA LEU A 63 -7.71 -3.80 -6.54
C LEU A 63 -6.28 -3.39 -6.87
N LEU A 64 -5.61 -4.16 -7.73
CA LEU A 64 -4.22 -3.92 -8.10
C LEU A 64 -4.08 -2.60 -8.86
N LEU A 65 -5.02 -2.30 -9.76
CA LEU A 65 -5.04 -1.03 -10.49
C LEU A 65 -5.26 0.16 -9.53
N ASP A 66 -6.15 0.01 -8.57
CA ASP A 66 -6.42 1.03 -7.55
C ASP A 66 -5.19 1.28 -6.65
N LEU A 67 -4.52 0.22 -6.20
CA LEU A 67 -3.28 0.31 -5.43
C LEU A 67 -2.18 1.04 -6.22
N LEU A 68 -1.92 0.63 -7.47
CA LEU A 68 -0.92 1.25 -8.33
C LEU A 68 -1.26 2.72 -8.65
N ARG A 69 -2.56 3.05 -8.72
CA ARG A 69 -3.01 4.44 -8.94
C ARG A 69 -2.71 5.31 -7.73
N ILE A 70 -3.00 4.82 -6.53
CA ILE A 70 -2.71 5.54 -5.28
C ILE A 70 -1.20 5.81 -5.17
N MET A 71 -0.37 4.82 -5.49
CA MET A 71 1.10 4.94 -5.54
C MET A 71 1.63 5.71 -6.77
N LYS A 72 0.75 6.25 -7.62
CA LYS A 72 1.10 7.01 -8.83
C LYS A 72 2.00 6.25 -9.82
N ARG A 73 1.94 4.91 -9.82
CA ARG A 73 2.70 4.02 -10.71
C ARG A 73 2.02 3.87 -12.08
N ASN A 74 1.83 5.00 -12.75
CA ASN A 74 1.14 5.08 -14.05
C ASN A 74 1.82 4.28 -15.18
N SER A 75 3.14 4.06 -15.10
CA SER A 75 3.86 3.19 -16.03
C SER A 75 3.39 1.74 -15.93
N LEU A 76 3.28 1.22 -14.71
CA LEU A 76 2.82 -0.15 -14.45
C LEU A 76 1.35 -0.32 -14.85
N ILE A 77 0.51 0.68 -14.57
CA ILE A 77 -0.89 0.67 -15.03
C ILE A 77 -0.97 0.58 -16.55
N ARG A 78 -0.18 1.39 -17.27
CA ARG A 78 -0.17 1.36 -18.74
C ARG A 78 0.25 -0.01 -19.26
N ASP A 79 1.29 -0.59 -18.69
CA ASP A 79 1.76 -1.93 -19.07
C ASP A 79 0.67 -2.98 -18.85
N LEU A 80 -0.04 -2.90 -17.72
CA LEU A 80 -1.20 -3.75 -17.41
C LEU A 80 -2.37 -3.56 -18.37
N THR A 81 -2.63 -2.34 -18.82
CA THR A 81 -3.77 -2.05 -19.73
C THR A 81 -3.45 -2.27 -21.21
N SER A 82 -2.18 -2.25 -21.59
CA SER A 82 -1.73 -2.39 -22.99
C SER A 82 -1.66 -3.85 -23.43
N ASP A 83 -1.35 -4.76 -22.51
CA ASP A 83 -1.35 -6.21 -22.73
C ASP A 83 -2.79 -6.78 -22.63
N ASP A 84 -3.68 -6.39 -23.54
CA ASP A 84 -4.97 -7.06 -23.80
C ASP A 84 -5.95 -7.29 -22.61
N TYR A 85 -5.75 -6.62 -21.46
CA TYR A 85 -6.75 -6.53 -20.38
C TYR A 85 -7.86 -5.59 -20.83
N LYS A 86 -8.66 -6.06 -21.79
CA LYS A 86 -9.87 -5.39 -22.23
C LYS A 86 -10.74 -5.20 -21.00
N GLN A 87 -10.80 -3.95 -20.57
CA GLN A 87 -11.67 -3.42 -19.55
C GLN A 87 -13.12 -3.71 -19.95
N THR A 88 -13.58 -4.93 -19.69
CA THR A 88 -15.00 -5.23 -19.69
C THR A 88 -15.53 -4.58 -18.43
N ASN A 89 -16.45 -3.64 -18.66
CA ASN A 89 -17.37 -3.05 -17.70
C ASN A 89 -16.91 -1.68 -17.22
N GLY A 90 -17.70 -0.67 -17.61
CA GLY A 90 -17.48 0.74 -17.35
C GLY A 90 -17.03 1.00 -15.93
N THR A 91 -15.96 1.78 -15.85
CA THR A 91 -15.25 2.25 -14.66
C THR A 91 -16.19 2.85 -13.61
N THR A 92 -16.83 1.98 -12.84
CA THR A 92 -17.11 2.25 -11.45
C THR A 92 -15.95 1.63 -10.71
N TYR A 93 -14.87 2.40 -10.53
CA TYR A 93 -13.81 1.98 -9.62
C TYR A 93 -14.46 1.80 -8.26
N SER A 94 -14.75 0.55 -7.90
CA SER A 94 -15.11 0.22 -6.53
C SER A 94 -13.88 0.60 -5.72
N GLN A 95 -13.96 1.70 -4.97
CA GLN A 95 -12.88 2.11 -4.07
C GLN A 95 -12.77 1.03 -2.98
N GLN A 96 -12.04 -0.03 -3.28
CA GLN A 96 -11.81 -1.14 -2.35
C GLN A 96 -10.89 -0.67 -1.21
N ILE A 97 -10.02 0.30 -1.49
CA ILE A 97 -9.24 0.99 -0.48
C ILE A 97 -10.08 2.09 0.18
N SER A 98 -10.06 2.13 1.51
CA SER A 98 -10.82 3.13 2.26
C SER A 98 -10.33 4.55 1.92
N PRO A 99 -11.23 5.53 1.74
CA PRO A 99 -10.83 6.93 1.50
C PRO A 99 -9.91 7.49 2.59
N TYR A 100 -10.08 6.99 3.82
CA TYR A 100 -9.20 7.31 4.94
C TYR A 100 -7.75 6.84 4.72
N ARG A 101 -7.55 5.61 4.24
CA ARG A 101 -6.20 5.09 3.94
C ARG A 101 -5.55 5.84 2.79
N GLN A 102 -6.30 6.10 1.73
CA GLN A 102 -5.80 6.90 0.62
C GLN A 102 -5.35 8.28 1.09
N LEU A 103 -6.17 8.96 1.89
CA LEU A 103 -5.82 10.25 2.47
C LEU A 103 -4.54 10.18 3.32
N LEU A 104 -4.41 9.18 4.20
CA LEU A 104 -3.21 9.01 5.03
C LEU A 104 -1.95 8.79 4.18
N TYR A 105 -2.06 8.03 3.10
CA TYR A 105 -0.95 7.82 2.16
C TYR A 105 -0.57 9.13 1.47
N GLU A 106 -1.53 9.87 0.90
CA GLU A 106 -1.30 11.15 0.25
C GLU A 106 -0.70 12.20 1.20
N LEU A 107 -1.14 12.21 2.47
CA LEU A 107 -0.55 13.04 3.50
C LEU A 107 0.90 12.63 3.77
N SER A 108 1.19 11.33 3.87
CA SER A 108 2.56 10.86 4.12
C SER A 108 3.54 11.24 2.99
N GLU A 109 3.06 11.24 1.75
CA GLU A 109 3.82 11.66 0.57
C GLU A 109 4.10 13.17 0.53
N SER A 110 3.23 13.98 1.12
CA SER A 110 3.35 15.46 1.12
C SER A 110 4.08 16.02 2.34
N ILE A 111 4.18 15.24 3.41
CA ILE A 111 4.82 15.63 4.67
C ILE A 111 6.36 15.59 4.54
N CYS A 112 7.01 16.71 4.88
CA CYS A 112 8.47 16.76 4.98
C CYS A 112 8.95 16.45 6.40
N GLU A 113 10.26 16.30 6.58
CA GLU A 113 10.86 15.99 7.89
C GLU A 113 10.57 17.07 8.95
N GLN A 114 10.53 18.34 8.54
CA GLN A 114 10.19 19.45 9.44
C GLN A 114 8.74 19.37 9.91
N ASP A 115 7.82 18.99 9.03
CA ASP A 115 6.42 18.78 9.38
C ASP A 115 6.28 17.63 10.38
N LEU A 116 7.03 16.53 10.20
CA LEU A 116 7.07 15.43 11.17
C LEU A 116 7.56 15.88 12.55
N LYS A 117 8.62 16.70 12.61
CA LYS A 117 9.14 17.26 13.87
C LYS A 117 8.07 18.12 14.56
N ASN A 118 7.38 18.95 13.78
CA ASN A 118 6.31 19.82 14.28
C ASN A 118 5.12 19.00 14.79
N ILE A 119 4.67 18.00 14.03
CA ILE A 119 3.58 17.08 14.42
C ILE A 119 3.96 16.36 15.71
N LYS A 120 5.17 15.80 15.81
CA LYS A 120 5.66 15.13 17.03
C LYS A 120 5.64 16.08 18.23
N PHE A 121 6.11 17.31 18.08
CA PHE A 121 6.11 18.32 19.14
C PHE A 121 4.69 18.70 19.58
N LEU A 122 3.76 18.87 18.64
CA LEU A 122 2.35 19.15 18.93
C LEU A 122 1.67 17.98 19.63
N LEU A 123 1.92 16.74 19.18
CA LEU A 123 1.38 15.53 19.80
C LEU A 123 1.93 15.31 21.20
N LEU A 124 3.19 15.66 21.48
CA LEU A 124 3.74 15.59 22.84
C LEU A 124 3.05 16.56 23.83
N LYS A 125 2.39 17.60 23.34
CA LYS A 125 1.61 18.53 24.18
C LYS A 125 0.23 17.99 24.54
N THR A 126 -0.33 17.09 23.73
CA THR A 126 -1.68 16.55 23.91
C THR A 126 -1.69 15.09 24.37
N LEU A 127 -0.64 14.33 24.07
CA LEU A 127 -0.45 12.92 24.40
C LEU A 127 0.77 12.74 25.29
N SER A 128 0.63 11.92 26.34
CA SER A 128 1.76 11.54 27.19
C SER A 128 2.82 10.79 26.37
N ARG A 129 4.11 11.07 26.62
CA ARG A 129 5.26 10.41 25.96
C ARG A 129 5.12 8.87 25.85
N LYS A 130 4.63 8.23 26.92
CA LYS A 130 4.38 6.78 26.99
C LYS A 130 3.31 6.26 26.03
N LYS A 131 2.34 7.09 25.63
CA LYS A 131 1.32 6.75 24.62
C LYS A 131 1.84 6.96 23.21
N LEU A 132 2.67 7.99 23.01
CA LEU A 132 3.35 8.20 21.72
C LEU A 132 4.27 7.00 21.42
N GLU A 133 5.07 6.54 22.37
CA GLU A 133 5.89 5.33 22.19
C GLU A 133 5.11 4.02 22.02
N LYS A 134 3.79 3.99 22.28
CA LYS A 134 2.97 2.77 22.22
C LYS A 134 2.01 2.74 21.02
N ASP A 135 1.46 3.89 20.65
CA ASP A 135 0.47 4.05 19.57
C ASP A 135 1.13 4.52 18.25
N THR A 136 2.16 5.38 18.32
CA THR A 136 2.94 5.80 17.15
C THR A 136 3.71 4.61 16.53
N VAL A 137 4.10 3.64 17.35
CA VAL A 137 4.82 2.43 16.92
C VAL A 137 3.89 1.39 16.27
N ARG A 138 2.57 1.62 16.23
CA ARG A 138 1.62 0.69 15.59
C ARG A 138 0.99 1.25 14.32
N ASP A 139 0.73 2.55 14.29
CA ASP A 139 0.10 3.19 13.13
C ASP A 139 1.10 3.92 12.21
N ILE A 140 2.24 4.40 12.73
CA ILE A 140 3.29 5.09 11.93
C ILE A 140 4.38 4.13 11.45
N THR A 141 4.63 3.02 12.15
CA THR A 141 5.50 1.93 11.65
C THR A 141 4.97 1.29 10.38
N SER A 142 3.66 1.32 10.17
CA SER A 142 3.04 0.80 8.96
C SER A 142 3.05 1.81 7.82
N LEU A 143 3.20 3.12 8.07
CA LEU A 143 3.13 4.11 7.00
C LEU A 143 4.38 4.14 6.14
N HIS A 144 5.55 3.91 6.71
CA HIS A 144 6.83 3.71 6.02
C HIS A 144 7.72 2.96 7.03
N VAL A 145 8.40 1.86 6.69
CA VAL A 145 9.46 1.26 7.55
C VAL A 145 10.68 2.20 7.62
N THR A 146 10.47 3.45 8.00
CA THR A 146 11.49 4.49 8.12
C THR A 146 11.93 5.00 6.74
N ARG A 147 11.45 6.20 6.38
CA ARG A 147 12.34 7.23 5.84
C ARG A 147 13.48 7.33 6.87
N ARG A 148 14.54 6.57 6.60
CA ARG A 148 15.54 5.86 7.43
C ARG A 148 16.25 6.61 8.58
N LEU A 149 15.74 7.75 9.07
CA LEU A 149 16.40 8.66 10.00
C LEU A 149 15.40 9.50 10.81
N MET A 150 14.77 8.96 11.84
CA MET A 150 14.37 9.81 12.99
C MET A 150 14.92 9.30 14.32
N PHE A 151 15.84 8.33 14.25
CA PHE A 151 16.68 7.84 15.35
C PHE A 151 17.99 7.29 14.77
N ASP A 152 18.91 8.20 14.42
CA ASP A 152 19.99 8.38 15.40
C ASP A 152 19.43 9.31 16.49
#